data_AF-A0A1W9LVS7-F1
#
_entry.id   AF-A0A1W9LVS7-F1
#
_cell.length_a   1.000
_cell.length_b   1.000
_cell.length_c   1.000
_cell.angle_alpha   90.00
_cell.angle_beta   90.00
_cell.angle_gamma   90.00
#
_symmetry.space_group_name_H-M   'P 1'
#
loop_
_entity.id
_entity.type
_entity.pdbx_description
1 polymer ?
#
loop_
_entity_poly.entity_id
_entity_poly.type
_entity_poly.pdbx_seq_one_letter_code
_entity_poly.pdbx_strand_id
1 'polypeptide(L)'
;MENTVRAIVDPRKFSEYVFKENADHGKVIVFKSMGYTKEHSDDLAELYRRQGTEKFGKGNFKPGKTDCYGQRIVIEIVLPGIGESQGKTAYTNSLSKIGLSYRTAVFQTAETA
;
A
#
# COMPACT_ATOMS: atom_id res chain seq x y z
N MET A 1 -15.31 -7.05 21.80
CA MET A 1 -14.33 -7.71 20.91
C MET A 1 -13.87 -6.66 19.92
N GLU A 2 -12.71 -6.07 20.14
CA GLU A 2 -12.17 -5.06 19.23
C GLU A 2 -11.55 -5.80 18.03
N ASN A 3 -12.23 -5.76 16.89
CA ASN A 3 -11.78 -6.45 15.69
C ASN A 3 -10.62 -5.64 15.09
N THR A 4 -9.37 -5.96 15.47
CA THR A 4 -8.20 -5.22 15.00
C THR A 4 -7.92 -5.56 13.54
N VAL A 5 -8.50 -4.79 12.63
CA VAL A 5 -8.19 -4.91 11.20
C VAL A 5 -6.78 -4.41 10.96
N ARG A 6 -5.93 -5.24 10.34
CA ARG A 6 -4.57 -4.87 9.94
C ARG A 6 -4.38 -5.13 8.45
N ALA A 7 -3.90 -4.13 7.73
CA ALA A 7 -3.48 -4.30 6.34
C ALA A 7 -2.24 -5.20 6.28
N ILE A 8 -2.13 -6.03 5.24
CA ILE A 8 -0.94 -6.82 4.94
C ILE A 8 -0.33 -6.25 3.66
N VAL A 9 0.96 -5.93 3.69
CA VAL A 9 1.69 -5.35 2.56
C VAL A 9 3.01 -6.10 2.42
N ASP A 10 3.21 -6.76 1.29
CA ASP A 10 4.47 -7.42 0.95
C ASP A 10 5.48 -6.40 0.41
N PRO A 11 6.68 -6.25 1.02
CA PRO A 11 7.74 -5.39 0.52
C PRO A 11 8.17 -5.69 -0.91
N ARG A 12 8.04 -6.93 -1.38
CA ARG A 12 8.33 -7.35 -2.76
C ARG A 12 7.51 -6.59 -3.79
N LYS A 13 6.34 -6.09 -3.41
CA LYS A 13 5.58 -5.18 -4.28
C LYS A 13 6.38 -3.93 -4.65
N PHE A 14 7.15 -3.39 -3.71
CA PHE A 14 7.98 -2.23 -4.01
C PHE A 14 9.24 -2.68 -4.73
N SER A 15 9.95 -3.66 -4.19
CA SER A 15 11.27 -4.03 -4.72
C SER A 15 11.24 -4.75 -6.07
N GLU A 16 10.23 -5.57 -6.34
CA GLU A 16 10.13 -6.44 -7.52
C GLU A 16 9.09 -5.99 -8.55
N TYR A 17 8.18 -5.07 -8.17
CA TYR A 17 7.16 -4.55 -9.08
C TYR A 17 7.29 -3.04 -9.32
N VAL A 18 7.29 -2.21 -8.27
CA VAL A 18 7.42 -0.74 -8.43
C VAL A 18 8.82 -0.34 -8.91
N PHE A 19 9.86 -0.91 -8.32
CA PHE A 19 11.27 -0.60 -8.63
C PHE A 19 11.92 -1.65 -9.53
N LYS A 20 11.13 -2.47 -10.23
CA LYS A 20 11.67 -3.43 -11.19
C LYS A 20 12.41 -2.70 -12.30
N GLU A 21 13.55 -3.24 -12.71
CA GLU A 21 14.24 -2.77 -13.91
C GLU A 21 13.34 -2.97 -15.14
N ASN A 22 13.27 -1.97 -16.00
CA ASN A 22 12.33 -1.89 -17.14
C ASN A 22 10.84 -1.87 -16.75
N ALA A 23 10.49 -1.43 -15.52
CA ALA A 23 9.11 -1.14 -15.17
C ALA A 23 8.58 0.03 -16.03
N ASP A 24 7.75 -0.28 -17.02
CA ASP A 24 7.14 0.65 -17.97
C ASP A 24 5.93 1.40 -17.38
N HIS A 25 6.08 1.85 -16.13
CA HIS A 25 4.99 2.38 -15.34
C HIS A 25 5.43 3.70 -14.69
N GLY A 26 4.84 4.82 -15.13
CA GLY A 26 5.11 6.17 -14.61
C GLY A 26 4.94 6.34 -13.08
N LYS A 27 4.48 5.30 -12.38
CA LYS A 27 4.46 5.23 -10.90
C LYS A 27 5.87 5.28 -10.31
N VAL A 28 6.86 4.64 -10.94
CA VAL A 28 8.24 4.63 -10.42
C VAL A 28 8.82 6.04 -10.32
N ILE A 29 8.42 6.93 -11.24
CA ILE A 29 8.86 8.32 -11.27
C ILE A 29 8.44 9.05 -9.99
N VAL A 30 7.21 8.82 -9.52
CA VAL A 30 6.71 9.45 -8.28
C VAL A 30 7.51 9.00 -7.07
N PHE A 31 7.82 7.71 -6.94
CA PHE A 31 8.62 7.24 -5.81
C PHE A 31 10.05 7.78 -5.86
N LYS A 32 10.68 7.76 -7.03
CA LYS A 32 12.03 8.31 -7.23
C LYS A 32 12.08 9.82 -6.99
N SER A 33 11.08 10.58 -7.46
CA SER A 33 11.01 12.03 -7.23
C SER A 33 10.79 12.41 -5.77
N MET A 34 10.37 11.46 -4.94
CA MET A 34 10.24 11.61 -3.49
C MET A 34 11.45 11.05 -2.73
N GLY A 35 12.50 10.61 -3.44
CA GLY A 35 13.75 10.10 -2.87
C GLY A 35 13.76 8.59 -2.58
N TYR A 36 12.70 7.86 -2.91
CA TYR A 36 12.63 6.43 -2.64
C TYR A 36 13.29 5.58 -3.73
N THR A 37 13.93 4.51 -3.28
CA THR A 37 14.59 3.49 -4.10
C THR A 37 14.13 2.10 -3.66
N LYS A 38 14.60 1.07 -4.37
CA LYS A 38 14.38 -0.33 -4.00
C LYS A 38 14.78 -0.65 -2.56
N GLU A 39 15.79 0.02 -2.02
CA GLU A 39 16.29 -0.17 -0.65
C GLU A 39 15.26 0.23 0.41
N HIS A 40 14.35 1.14 0.08
CA HIS A 40 13.32 1.63 0.98
C HIS A 40 12.02 0.81 0.92
N SER A 41 12.07 -0.40 0.36
CA SER A 41 10.85 -1.20 0.11
C SER A 41 10.14 -1.62 1.39
N ASP A 42 10.90 -1.93 2.45
CA ASP A 42 10.34 -2.29 3.75
C ASP A 42 9.68 -1.08 4.42
N ASP A 43 10.32 0.09 4.39
CA ASP A 43 9.75 1.35 4.90
C ASP A 43 8.46 1.74 4.18
N LEU A 44 8.43 1.56 2.86
CA LEU A 44 7.24 1.79 2.05
C LEU A 44 6.12 0.80 2.38
N ALA A 45 6.46 -0.47 2.61
CA ALA A 45 5.49 -1.47 3.03
C ALA A 45 4.87 -1.11 4.37
N GLU A 46 5.69 -0.71 5.34
CA GLU A 46 5.23 -0.30 6.67
C GLU A 46 4.39 0.99 6.60
N LEU A 47 4.78 1.98 5.80
CA LEU A 47 4.02 3.21 5.59
C LEU A 47 2.62 2.91 5.04
N TYR A 48 2.55 2.07 4.01
CA TYR A 48 1.29 1.65 3.39
C TYR A 48 0.45 0.82 4.36
N ARG A 49 1.09 -0.07 5.14
CA ARG A 49 0.42 -0.89 6.13
C ARG A 49 -0.24 -0.03 7.20
N ARG A 50 0.50 0.94 7.74
CA ARG A 50 0.03 1.86 8.79
C ARG A 50 -1.13 2.71 8.29
N GLN A 51 -0.95 3.43 7.18
CA GLN A 51 -1.99 4.29 6.63
C GLN A 51 -3.20 3.50 6.12
N GLY A 52 -2.96 2.34 5.50
CA GLY A 52 -4.03 1.46 5.04
C GLY A 52 -4.88 0.94 6.18
N THR A 53 -4.25 0.47 7.27
CA THR A 53 -4.94 0.02 8.48
C THR A 53 -5.76 1.14 9.09
N GLU A 54 -5.15 2.31 9.29
CA GLU A 54 -5.81 3.45 9.90
C GLU A 54 -6.99 3.96 9.07
N LYS A 55 -6.78 4.19 7.77
CA LYS A 55 -7.83 4.72 6.88
C LYS A 55 -8.94 3.72 6.67
N PHE A 56 -8.64 2.43 6.60
CA PHE A 56 -9.68 1.39 6.53
C PHE A 56 -10.55 1.39 7.80
N GLY A 57 -9.93 1.39 8.98
CA GLY A 57 -10.66 1.43 10.26
C GLY A 57 -11.54 2.67 10.42
N LYS A 58 -11.15 3.79 9.78
CA LYS A 58 -11.92 5.05 9.77
C LYS A 58 -12.97 5.14 8.65
N GLY A 59 -13.11 4.13 7.79
CA GLY A 59 -13.99 4.21 6.62
C GLY A 59 -13.48 5.14 5.50
N ASN A 60 -12.22 5.61 5.57
CA ASN A 60 -11.61 6.54 4.64
C ASN A 60 -11.06 5.81 3.40
N PHE A 61 -11.94 5.17 2.65
CA PHE A 61 -11.64 4.50 1.40
C PHE A 61 -12.74 4.72 0.37
N LYS A 62 -12.41 4.60 -0.91
CA LYS A 62 -13.40 4.66 -2.00
C LYS A 62 -13.64 3.25 -2.55
N PRO A 63 -14.89 2.88 -2.85
CA PRO A 63 -15.15 1.66 -3.61
C PRO A 63 -14.53 1.81 -5.01
N GLY A 64 -13.82 0.77 -5.43
CA GLY A 64 -13.24 0.65 -6.77
C GLY A 64 -14.10 -0.23 -7.69
N LYS A 65 -13.45 -0.89 -8.64
CA LYS A 65 -14.13 -1.87 -9.50
C LYS A 65 -14.52 -3.12 -8.71
N THR A 66 -15.75 -3.57 -8.90
CA THR A 66 -16.21 -4.91 -8.52
C THR A 66 -15.92 -5.87 -9.67
N ASP A 67 -15.19 -6.94 -9.40
CA ASP A 67 -14.95 -8.01 -10.37
C ASP A 67 -15.22 -9.38 -9.71
N CYS A 68 -14.95 -10.48 -10.43
CA CYS A 68 -15.15 -11.83 -9.91
C CYS A 68 -14.29 -12.17 -8.69
N TYR A 69 -13.32 -11.32 -8.33
CA TYR A 69 -12.50 -11.43 -7.12
C TYR A 69 -13.03 -10.55 -5.97
N GLY A 70 -14.15 -9.86 -6.16
CA GLY A 70 -14.80 -9.01 -5.16
C GLY A 70 -14.69 -7.51 -5.44
N GLN A 71 -15.03 -6.72 -4.42
CA GLN A 71 -14.98 -5.25 -4.47
C GLN A 71 -13.58 -4.76 -4.12
N ARG A 72 -12.91 -4.08 -5.06
CA ARG A 72 -11.68 -3.36 -4.73
C ARG A 72 -12.00 -2.16 -3.87
N ILE A 73 -11.10 -1.83 -2.95
CA ILE A 73 -11.09 -0.55 -2.24
C ILE A 73 -9.87 0.26 -2.67
N VAL A 74 -10.04 1.58 -2.73
CA VAL A 74 -8.99 2.54 -3.02
C VAL A 74 -8.74 3.34 -1.75
N ILE A 75 -7.51 3.24 -1.24
CA ILE A 75 -7.04 4.04 -0.12
C ILE A 75 -5.98 4.99 -0.66
N GLU A 76 -6.18 6.28 -0.42
CA GLU A 76 -5.17 7.29 -0.69
C GLU A 76 -4.04 7.15 0.34
N ILE A 77 -2.79 7.11 -0.12
CA ILE A 77 -1.61 7.05 0.74
C ILE A 77 -0.82 8.34 0.56
N VAL A 78 -0.44 8.92 1.67
CA VAL A 78 0.42 10.10 1.74
C VAL A 78 1.87 9.62 1.73
N LEU A 79 2.63 10.05 0.75
CA LEU A 79 4.04 9.69 0.59
C LEU A 79 4.90 10.92 0.95
N PRO A 80 5.55 10.94 2.13
CA PRO A 80 6.46 12.01 2.50
C PRO A 80 7.77 11.88 1.72
N GLY A 81 8.40 12.99 1.35
CA GLY A 81 9.70 12.95 0.70
C GLY A 81 10.83 12.68 1.69
N ILE A 82 11.85 11.96 1.23
CA ILE A 82 13.06 11.65 1.98
C ILE A 82 14.30 12.26 1.31
N GLY A 83 15.40 12.38 2.07
CA GLY A 83 16.63 13.01 1.61
C GLY A 83 16.42 14.43 1.07
N GLU A 84 16.90 14.69 -0.13
CA GLU A 84 16.74 15.99 -0.83
C GLU A 84 15.28 16.37 -1.14
N SER A 85 14.35 15.40 -1.04
CA SER A 85 12.92 15.62 -1.23
C SER A 85 12.17 15.86 0.07
N GLN A 86 12.87 15.97 1.21
CA GLN A 86 12.25 16.31 2.49
C GLN A 86 11.41 17.60 2.39
N GLY A 87 10.25 17.60 3.06
CA GLY A 87 9.26 18.68 2.98
C GLY A 87 8.29 18.58 1.80
N LYS A 88 8.57 17.74 0.79
CA LYS A 88 7.59 17.43 -0.27
C LYS A 88 6.62 16.35 0.20
N THR A 89 5.38 16.43 -0.27
CA THR A 89 4.36 15.40 -0.04
C THR A 89 3.71 15.03 -1.37
N ALA A 90 3.67 13.74 -1.68
CA ALA A 90 2.94 13.22 -2.83
C ALA A 90 1.74 12.40 -2.35
N TYR A 91 0.65 12.47 -3.11
CA TYR A 91 -0.53 11.63 -2.88
C TYR A 91 -0.54 10.53 -3.91
N THR A 92 -0.57 9.29 -3.45
CA THR A 92 -0.63 8.13 -4.33
C THR A 92 -1.85 7.29 -4.01
N ASN A 93 -2.62 6.99 -5.05
CA ASN A 93 -3.72 6.06 -4.93
C ASN A 93 -3.13 4.65 -4.88
N SER A 94 -3.29 4.00 -3.74
CA SER A 94 -3.06 2.56 -3.64
C SER A 94 -4.19 1.86 -4.39
N LEU A 95 -4.07 1.76 -5.71
CA LEU A 95 -4.92 0.91 -6.54
C LEU A 95 -4.50 -0.52 -6.29
N SER A 96 -5.30 -1.25 -5.52
CA SER A 96 -5.11 -2.67 -5.22
C SER A 96 -5.30 -3.52 -6.50
N LYS A 97 -4.26 -3.61 -7.34
CA LYS A 97 -3.72 -4.89 -7.84
C LYS A 97 -2.51 -5.34 -7.00
N ILE A 98 -2.41 -4.77 -5.81
CA ILE A 98 -1.58 -5.24 -4.71
C ILE A 98 -2.23 -6.55 -4.31
N GLY A 99 -1.46 -7.63 -4.24
CA GLY A 99 -1.90 -8.94 -3.78
C GLY A 99 -2.38 -8.94 -2.32
N LEU A 100 -3.47 -8.23 -2.03
CA LEU A 100 -4.60 -8.85 -1.36
C LEU A 100 -5.25 -9.73 -2.43
N SER A 101 -4.63 -10.88 -2.68
CA SER A 101 -5.32 -11.99 -3.31
C SER A 101 -6.55 -12.22 -2.44
N TYR A 102 -7.72 -11.84 -2.95
CA TYR A 102 -8.98 -12.35 -2.44
C TYR A 102 -9.08 -13.82 -2.88
N ARG A 103 -8.23 -14.67 -2.30
CA ARG A 103 -8.75 -15.83 -1.56
C ARG A 103 -8.68 -15.40 -0.11
N THR A 104 -9.72 -14.69 0.32
CA THR A 104 -9.84 -14.23 1.70
C THR A 104 -8.74 -13.22 2.00
N ALA A 105 -9.09 -11.98 2.30
CA ALA A 105 -8.29 -11.35 3.35
C ALA A 105 -8.40 -12.34 4.51
N VAL A 106 -7.38 -13.17 4.72
CA VAL A 106 -7.22 -13.88 5.99
C VAL A 106 -6.92 -12.75 6.95
N PHE A 107 -8.00 -12.11 7.40
CA PHE A 107 -8.04 -11.42 8.66
C PHE A 107 -7.70 -12.52 9.65
N GLN A 108 -6.43 -12.60 10.02
CA GLN A 108 -5.99 -13.58 10.99
C GLN A 108 -6.63 -13.15 12.31
N THR A 109 -7.73 -13.80 12.66
CA THR A 109 -8.27 -13.79 14.01
C THR A 109 -7.18 -14.41 14.87
N ALA A 110 -6.54 -13.61 15.72
CA ALA A 110 -5.75 -14.16 16.80
C ALA A 110 -6.74 -14.81 17.78
N GLU A 111 -7.04 -16.09 17.57
CA GLU A 111 -7.63 -16.94 18.60
C GLU A 111 -6.51 -17.25 19.58
N THR A 112 -6.44 -16.48 20.67
CA THR A 112 -5.62 -16.84 21.83
C THR A 112 -6.44 -17.82 22.66
N ALA A 113 -5.96 -19.08 22.70
CA ALA A 113 -6.46 -20.14 23.59
C ALA A 113 -6.15 -19.85 25.06
#